data_AF-A0A7J4J316-F1
#
_entry.id   AF-A0A7J4J316-F1
#
_cell.length_a   1.000
_cell.length_b   1.000
_cell.length_c   1.000
_cell.angle_alpha   90.00
_cell.angle_beta   90.00
_cell.angle_gamma   90.00
#
_symmetry.space_group_name_H-M   'P 1'
#
loop_
_entity.id
_entity.type
_entity.pdbx_description
1 polymer ?
#
loop_
_entity_poly.entity_id
_entity_poly.type
_entity_poly.pdbx_seq_one_letter_code
_entity_poly.pdbx_strand_id
1 'polypeptide(L)'
;MDVSLYLKEGEQIKVLKVPKYVVRDLLRDRLSKSELDRINRFAEKISMPSVFKAGSVIVDFNSKTAQCFQAGLDVKNLEPTWDISVEKVGLGNY
;
A
#
# COMPACT_ATOMS: atom_id res chain seq x y z
N MET A 1 4.28 13.27 -4.97
CA MET A 1 5.16 12.11 -4.71
C MET A 1 4.32 10.87 -4.75
N ASP A 2 4.62 9.96 -5.67
CA ASP A 2 3.92 8.69 -5.81
C ASP A 2 4.48 7.65 -4.84
N VAL A 3 3.65 6.69 -4.48
CA VAL A 3 3.97 5.56 -3.60
C VAL A 3 3.75 4.26 -4.35
N SER A 4 4.57 3.27 -4.03
CA SER A 4 4.41 1.91 -4.57
C SER A 4 3.39 1.17 -3.70
N LEU A 5 2.19 0.98 -4.23
CA LEU A 5 1.12 0.21 -3.59
C LEU A 5 1.28 -1.25 -3.99
N TYR A 6 1.50 -2.11 -3.01
CA TYR A 6 1.59 -3.55 -3.16
C TYR A 6 0.31 -4.21 -2.66
N LEU A 7 -0.37 -4.96 -3.53
CA LEU A 7 -1.61 -5.67 -3.22
C LEU A 7 -1.27 -7.13 -2.92
N LYS A 8 -1.53 -7.57 -1.69
CA LYS A 8 -1.36 -8.98 -1.29
C LYS A 8 -2.64 -9.75 -1.60
N GLU A 9 -2.54 -10.73 -2.49
CA GLU A 9 -3.63 -11.65 -2.86
C GLU A 9 -3.16 -13.10 -2.59
N GLY A 10 -3.29 -13.55 -1.34
CA GLY A 10 -2.83 -14.88 -0.93
C GLY A 10 -1.31 -15.03 -1.06
N GLU A 11 -0.87 -15.92 -1.97
CA GLU A 11 0.55 -16.14 -2.29
C GLU A 11 1.08 -15.19 -3.39
N GLN A 12 0.19 -14.47 -4.08
CA GLN A 12 0.57 -13.52 -5.12
C GLN A 12 0.65 -12.10 -4.57
N ILE A 13 1.56 -11.30 -5.14
CA ILE A 13 1.63 -9.87 -4.87
C ILE A 13 1.57 -9.11 -6.20
N LYS A 14 0.85 -7.99 -6.20
CA LYS A 14 0.82 -7.05 -7.33
C LYS A 14 1.37 -5.71 -6.90
N VAL A 15 1.93 -4.95 -7.82
CA VAL A 15 2.44 -3.60 -7.54
C VAL A 15 1.83 -2.58 -8.50
N LEU A 16 1.49 -1.41 -7.96
CA LEU A 16 1.04 -0.27 -8.73
C LEU A 16 1.62 1.01 -8.13
N LYS A 17 2.17 1.90 -8.97
CA LYS A 17 2.52 3.25 -8.52
C LYS A 17 1.25 4.10 -8.50
N VAL A 18 0.93 4.63 -7.33
CA VAL A 18 -0.25 5.50 -7.14
C VAL A 18 0.13 6.75 -6.37
N PRO A 19 -0.61 7.85 -6.55
CA PRO A 19 -0.46 9.01 -5.68
C PRO A 19 -0.80 8.70 -4.22
N LYS A 20 -0.18 9.42 -3.28
CA LYS A 20 -0.44 9.27 -1.84
C LYS A 20 -1.91 9.40 -1.45
N TYR A 21 -2.66 10.29 -2.10
CA TYR A 21 -4.07 10.49 -1.78
C TYR A 21 -4.93 9.24 -2.08
N VAL A 22 -4.58 8.47 -3.12
CA VAL A 22 -5.27 7.21 -3.43
C VAL A 22 -5.10 6.21 -2.30
N VAL A 23 -3.89 6.12 -1.74
CA VAL A 23 -3.65 5.28 -0.56
C VAL A 23 -4.41 5.80 0.66
N ARG A 24 -4.51 7.12 0.85
CA ARG A 24 -5.31 7.69 1.94
C ARG A 24 -6.78 7.31 1.81
N ASP A 25 -7.35 7.43 0.62
CA ASP A 25 -8.75 7.11 0.39
C ASP A 25 -9.01 5.60 0.48
N LEU A 26 -8.04 4.78 0.06
CA LEU A 26 -8.08 3.33 0.23
C LEU A 26 -8.17 2.94 1.71
N LEU A 27 -7.27 3.47 2.54
CA LEU A 27 -7.19 3.18 3.97
C LEU A 27 -8.40 3.71 4.78
N ARG A 28 -9.20 4.58 4.18
CA ARG A 28 -10.43 5.15 4.74
C ARG A 28 -11.70 4.50 4.19
N ASP A 29 -11.58 3.43 3.39
CA ASP A 29 -12.69 2.82 2.65
C ASP A 29 -13.49 3.83 1.79
N ARG A 30 -12.84 4.88 1.27
CA ARG A 30 -13.48 5.92 0.44
C ARG A 30 -13.41 5.64 -1.06
N LEU A 31 -12.62 4.65 -1.47
CA LEU A 31 -12.56 4.25 -2.87
C LEU A 31 -13.79 3.43 -3.25
N SER A 32 -14.38 3.78 -4.38
CA SER A 32 -15.46 3.01 -4.98
C SER A 32 -14.96 1.66 -5.49
N LYS A 33 -15.88 0.69 -5.63
CA LYS A 33 -15.57 -0.61 -6.24
C LYS A 33 -14.92 -0.47 -7.63
N SER A 34 -15.35 0.52 -8.42
CA SER A 34 -14.79 0.77 -9.75
C SER A 34 -13.32 1.21 -9.72
N GLU A 35 -12.92 1.96 -8.69
CA GLU A 35 -11.54 2.41 -8.49
C GLU A 35 -10.67 1.26 -7.99
N LEU A 36 -11.19 0.44 -7.07
CA LEU A 36 -10.53 -0.79 -6.63
C LEU A 36 -10.29 -1.75 -7.81
N ASP A 37 -11.29 -1.94 -8.66
CA ASP A 37 -11.19 -2.78 -9.86
C ASP A 37 -10.18 -2.21 -10.88
N ARG A 38 -10.05 -0.88 -10.96
CA ARG A 38 -9.00 -0.25 -11.78
C ARG A 38 -7.62 -0.50 -11.19
N ILE A 39 -7.44 -0.26 -9.90
CA ILE A 39 -6.18 -0.52 -9.20
C ILE A 39 -5.75 -1.97 -9.42
N ASN A 40 -6.67 -2.93 -9.24
CA ASN A 40 -6.34 -4.34 -9.41
C ASN A 40 -6.02 -4.73 -10.86
N ARG A 41 -6.67 -4.10 -11.85
CA ARG A 41 -6.39 -4.34 -13.28
C ARG A 41 -5.06 -3.76 -13.74
N PHE A 42 -4.68 -2.59 -13.22
CA PHE A 42 -3.42 -1.93 -13.58
C PHE A 42 -2.23 -2.41 -12.76
N ALA A 43 -2.45 -3.05 -11.61
CA ALA A 43 -1.38 -3.57 -10.79
C ALA A 43 -0.69 -4.75 -11.48
N GLU A 44 0.63 -4.66 -11.62
CA GLU A 44 1.46 -5.68 -12.26
C GLU A 44 1.77 -6.80 -11.28
N LYS A 45 1.60 -8.05 -11.70
CA LYS A 45 1.99 -9.21 -10.90
C LYS A 45 3.51 -9.28 -10.80
N ILE A 46 4.03 -9.39 -9.57
CA ILE A 46 5.45 -9.52 -9.31
C ILE A 46 5.72 -10.64 -8.31
N SER A 47 6.96 -11.10 -8.25
CA SER A 47 7.43 -11.93 -7.13
C SER A 47 7.56 -11.08 -5.87
N MET A 48 7.30 -11.69 -4.71
CA MET A 48 7.46 -11.04 -3.40
C MET A 48 8.89 -10.51 -3.24
N PRO A 49 9.09 -9.18 -3.13
CA PRO A 49 10.42 -8.63 -2.97
C PRO A 49 10.95 -8.97 -1.57
N SER A 50 12.23 -9.32 -1.47
CA SER A 50 12.89 -9.60 -0.19
C SER A 50 13.03 -8.36 0.69
N VAL A 51 13.00 -7.16 0.09
CA VAL A 51 13.12 -5.87 0.77
C VAL A 51 12.17 -4.86 0.13
N PHE A 52 11.41 -4.14 0.96
CA PHE A 52 10.55 -3.04 0.52
C PHE A 52 11.29 -1.70 0.66
N LYS A 53 11.18 -0.85 -0.37
CA LYS A 53 11.82 0.48 -0.38
C LYS A 53 10.97 1.49 0.41
N ALA A 54 11.59 2.57 0.86
CA ALA A 54 10.85 3.73 1.35
C ALA A 54 9.87 4.22 0.28
N GLY A 55 8.66 4.61 0.68
CA GLY A 55 7.58 4.90 -0.27
C GLY A 55 6.71 3.70 -0.64
N SER A 56 6.93 2.53 -0.02
CA SER A 56 6.12 1.33 -0.27
C SER A 56 4.97 1.22 0.73
N VAL A 57 3.82 0.78 0.26
CA VAL A 57 2.66 0.45 1.09
C VAL A 57 2.15 -0.91 0.66
N ILE A 58 2.15 -1.87 1.57
CA ILE A 58 1.57 -3.20 1.34
C ILE A 58 0.17 -3.19 1.91
N VAL A 59 -0.81 -3.68 1.16
CA VAL A 59 -2.20 -3.78 1.59
C VAL A 59 -2.71 -5.20 1.40
N ASP A 60 -3.50 -5.66 2.36
CA ASP A 60 -4.27 -6.90 2.28
C ASP A 60 -5.76 -6.54 2.39
N PHE A 61 -6.49 -6.68 1.28
CA PHE A 61 -7.92 -6.37 1.22
C PHE A 61 -8.78 -7.32 2.05
N ASN A 62 -8.37 -8.58 2.20
CA ASN A 62 -9.15 -9.57 2.94
C ASN A 62 -9.07 -9.30 4.43
N SER A 63 -7.88 -8.97 4.92
CA SER A 63 -7.62 -8.71 6.32
C SER A 63 -7.82 -7.24 6.70
N LYS A 64 -8.04 -6.34 5.72
CA LYS A 64 -8.05 -4.88 5.88
C LYS A 64 -6.84 -4.36 6.67
N THR A 65 -5.65 -4.84 6.30
CA THR A 65 -4.40 -4.41 6.92
C THR A 65 -3.53 -3.67 5.92
N ALA A 66 -2.73 -2.72 6.41
CA ALA A 66 -1.76 -1.99 5.61
C ALA A 66 -0.43 -1.80 6.33
N GLN A 67 0.67 -2.09 5.64
CA GLN A 67 2.04 -1.90 6.14
C GLN A 67 2.70 -0.79 5.34
N CYS A 68 3.00 0.33 6.00
CA CYS A 68 3.55 1.53 5.39
C CYS A 68 5.06 1.65 5.66
N PHE A 69 5.89 1.58 4.63
CA PHE A 69 7.35 1.68 4.72
C PHE A 69 7.80 3.10 4.41
N GLN A 70 7.93 3.94 5.44
CA GLN A 70 8.31 5.36 5.31
C GLN A 70 7.61 6.08 4.13
N ALA A 71 6.32 5.80 3.91
CA ALA A 71 5.59 6.30 2.75
C ALA A 71 5.29 7.83 2.83
N GLY A 72 5.69 8.49 3.92
CA GLY A 72 5.32 9.87 4.22
C GLY A 72 3.80 10.04 4.24
N LEU A 73 3.09 8.99 4.66
CA LEU A 73 1.69 9.04 5.02
C LEU A 73 1.65 9.49 6.47
N ASP A 74 0.99 10.62 6.73
CA ASP A 74 0.76 11.10 8.09
C ASP A 74 -0.37 10.28 8.70
N VAL A 75 -0.04 9.03 9.08
CA VAL A 75 -1.01 8.02 9.55
C VAL A 75 -1.78 8.51 10.78
N LYS A 76 -1.18 9.35 11.62
CA LYS A 76 -1.82 9.91 12.83
C LYS A 76 -3.03 10.80 12.50
N ASN A 77 -2.97 11.51 11.38
CA ASN A 77 -4.04 12.40 10.92
C ASN A 77 -4.97 11.73 9.89
N LEU A 78 -4.83 10.42 9.71
CA LEU A 78 -5.44 9.68 8.62
C LEU A 78 -6.77 9.06 9.02
N GLU A 79 -7.09 8.89 10.30
CA GLU A 79 -8.33 8.23 10.76
C GLU A 79 -8.68 6.98 9.92
N PRO A 80 -7.74 6.02 9.79
CA PRO A 80 -7.94 4.87 8.92
C PRO A 80 -9.03 3.94 9.47
N THR A 81 -9.77 3.31 8.56
CA THR A 81 -10.69 2.21 8.92
C THR A 81 -9.99 0.85 8.94
N TRP A 82 -8.77 0.80 8.43
CA TRP A 82 -7.92 -0.38 8.32
C TRP A 82 -6.85 -0.39 9.43
N ASP A 83 -6.34 -1.58 9.75
CA ASP A 83 -5.23 -1.73 10.69
C ASP A 83 -3.91 -1.36 10.00
N ILE A 84 -3.25 -0.30 10.48
CA ILE A 84 -2.03 0.23 9.86
C ILE A 84 -0.79 -0.04 10.74
N SER A 85 0.22 -0.72 10.17
CA SER A 85 1.57 -0.75 10.72
C SER A 85 2.48 0.23 9.97
N VAL A 86 3.33 0.94 10.71
CA VAL A 86 4.33 1.84 10.13
C VAL A 86 5.71 1.26 10.36
N GLU A 87 6.29 0.77 9.28
CA GLU A 87 7.62 0.16 9.29
C GLU A 87 8.68 1.22 9.02
N LYS A 88 9.70 1.25 9.88
CA LYS A 88 10.91 2.02 9.63
C LYS A 88 11.76 1.23 8.64
N VAL A 89 12.09 1.82 7.50
CA VAL A 89 13.10 1.23 6.61
C VAL A 89 14.44 1.37 7.33
N GLY A 90 15.05 0.25 7.71
CA GLY A 90 16.37 0.24 8.31
C GLY A 90 17.41 0.79 7.32
N LEU A 91 18.41 1.52 7.83
CA LEU A 91 19.56 2.08 7.10
C LEU A 91 20.52 1.00 6.54
N GLY A 92 20.02 -0.17 6.15
CA GLY A 92 20.82 -1.21 5.50
C GLY A 92 20.45 -1.29 4.03
N ASN A 93 21.37 -0.87 3.16
CA ASN A 93 21.31 -0.84 1.69
C ASN A 93 21.02 0.54 1.07
N TYR A 94 21.92 1.49 1.36
CA TYR A 94 22.37 2.43 0.33
C TYR A 94 23.59 1.85 -0.36
#